data_AF-A0A183GDP0-F1
#
_entry.id   AF-A0A183GDP0-F1
#
_cell.length_a   1.000
_cell.length_b   1.000
_cell.length_c   1.000
_cell.angle_alpha   90.00
_cell.angle_beta   90.00
_cell.angle_gamma   90.00
#
_symmetry.space_group_name_H-M   'P 1'
#
loop_
_entity.id
_entity.type
_entity.pdbx_description
1 polymer ?
#
loop_
_entity_poly.entity_id
_entity_poly.type
_entity_poly.pdbx_seq_one_letter_code
_entity_poly.pdbx_strand_id
1 'polypeptide(L)'
;MAELRIEIESLQYVPKRKFLQQVTMRPEERFLRCGFCFAKGEHYSDMCPDAPSVKTRKGRIKYRFCLDTLHESNRCKKKRKACNYCNSIDYHTALCDLLEQLADLWLEMEYDELRNELEMIDDHYGPSTSSRRE
;
A
#
# COMPACT_ATOMS: atom_id res chain seq x y z
N MET A 1 -14.60 -4.71 15.91
CA MET A 1 -14.69 -5.33 14.57
C MET A 1 -15.83 -4.77 13.73
N ALA A 2 -17.05 -4.58 14.26
CA ALA A 2 -18.18 -4.02 13.50
C ALA A 2 -17.97 -2.56 13.03
N GLU A 3 -17.38 -1.70 13.87
CA GLU A 3 -17.11 -0.29 13.53
C GLU A 3 -16.09 -0.13 12.39
N LEU A 4 -15.08 -1.00 12.34
CA LEU A 4 -14.06 -1.04 11.27
C LEU A 4 -14.65 -1.48 9.92
N ARG A 5 -15.64 -2.39 9.90
CA ARG A 5 -16.32 -2.81 8.65
C ARG A 5 -17.08 -1.65 8.00
N ILE A 6 -17.76 -0.82 8.79
CA ILE A 6 -18.49 0.36 8.30
C ILE A 6 -17.52 1.38 7.69
N GLU A 7 -16.36 1.56 8.31
CA GLU A 7 -15.33 2.48 7.82
C GLU A 7 -14.70 1.98 6.51
N ILE A 8 -14.49 0.67 6.35
CA ILE A 8 -14.01 0.03 5.11
C ILE A 8 -15.06 0.12 3.98
N GLU A 9 -16.34 -0.12 4.28
CA GLU A 9 -17.43 0.04 3.30
C GLU A 9 -17.55 1.49 2.81
N SER A 10 -17.31 2.48 3.70
CA SER A 10 -17.28 3.89 3.32
C SER A 10 -16.05 4.27 2.46
N LEU A 11 -14.98 3.48 2.53
CA LEU A 11 -13.74 3.62 1.74
C LEU A 11 -13.77 2.85 0.41
N GLN A 12 -14.97 2.48 -0.08
CA GLN A 12 -15.21 1.63 -1.27
C GLN A 12 -14.47 2.04 -2.56
N TYR A 13 -13.83 3.23 -2.61
CA TYR A 13 -13.01 3.63 -3.74
C TYR A 13 -11.69 4.32 -3.34
N VAL A 14 -10.84 3.65 -2.55
CA VAL A 14 -9.42 4.03 -2.49
C VAL A 14 -8.67 3.37 -3.66
N PRO A 15 -8.06 4.14 -4.58
CA PRO A 15 -7.37 3.56 -5.73
C PRO A 15 -6.16 2.73 -5.29
N LYS A 16 -6.01 1.52 -5.84
CA LYS A 16 -4.83 0.68 -5.57
C LYS A 16 -3.56 1.35 -6.10
N ARG A 17 -2.49 1.28 -5.31
CA ARG A 17 -1.14 1.69 -5.76
C ARG A 17 -0.68 0.71 -6.84
N LYS A 18 -0.35 1.25 -8.01
CA LYS A 18 0.18 0.47 -9.13
C LYS A 18 1.69 0.47 -9.06
N PHE A 19 2.31 -0.71 -9.07
CA PHE A 19 3.76 -0.84 -9.21
C PHE A 19 4.07 -1.18 -10.66
N LEU A 20 4.64 -0.23 -11.39
CA LEU A 20 4.82 -0.36 -12.83
C LEU A 20 6.24 0.08 -13.21
N GLN A 21 6.96 -0.78 -13.94
CA GLN A 21 8.31 -0.49 -14.41
C GLN A 21 8.33 0.59 -15.51
N GLN A 22 7.28 0.67 -16.32
CA GLN A 22 7.20 1.59 -17.46
C GLN A 22 5.85 2.30 -17.47
N VAL A 23 5.73 3.38 -16.70
CA VAL A 23 4.68 4.38 -16.93
C VAL A 23 5.39 5.62 -17.42
N THR A 24 5.26 5.90 -18.71
CA THR A 24 5.85 7.10 -19.29
C THR A 24 5.31 8.30 -18.53
N MET A 25 6.19 8.95 -17.76
CA MET A 25 5.86 10.18 -17.09
C MET A 25 5.46 11.22 -18.13
N ARG A 26 4.75 12.25 -17.71
CA ARG A 26 4.42 13.37 -18.61
C ARG A 26 5.73 13.92 -19.21
N PRO A 27 5.73 14.37 -20.48
CA PRO A 27 6.95 14.85 -21.14
C PRO A 27 7.71 15.93 -20.34
N GLU A 28 7.00 16.77 -19.60
CA GLU A 28 7.55 17.83 -18.76
C GLU A 28 8.28 17.28 -17.53
N GLU A 29 7.95 16.06 -17.10
CA GLU A 29 8.47 15.38 -15.92
C GLU A 29 9.48 14.28 -16.27
N ARG A 30 9.87 14.13 -17.55
CA ARG A 30 10.81 13.10 -18.04
C ARG A 30 12.19 13.10 -17.37
N PHE A 31 12.56 14.19 -16.69
CA PHE A 31 13.82 14.30 -15.97
C PHE A 31 13.69 14.07 -14.46
N LEU A 32 12.47 13.88 -13.96
CA LEU A 32 12.21 13.56 -12.56
C LEU A 32 12.80 12.19 -12.25
N ARG A 33 13.46 12.09 -11.08
CA ARG A 33 14.01 10.82 -10.58
C ARG A 33 13.07 10.24 -9.55
N CYS A 34 12.91 8.92 -9.58
CA CYS A 34 12.29 8.19 -8.50
C CYS A 34 13.09 8.38 -7.20
N GLY A 35 12.42 8.72 -6.10
CA GLY A 35 13.05 8.93 -4.79
C GLY A 35 13.55 7.64 -4.12
N PHE A 36 13.30 6.47 -4.71
CA PHE A 36 13.61 5.17 -4.10
C PHE A 36 14.63 4.34 -4.90
N CYS A 37 14.55 4.33 -6.23
CA CYS A 37 15.48 3.60 -7.10
C CYS A 37 16.28 4.50 -8.05
N PHE A 38 16.05 5.81 -8.02
CA PHE A 38 16.75 6.82 -8.82
C PHE A 38 16.60 6.71 -10.35
N ALA A 39 15.78 5.77 -10.84
CA ALA A 39 15.35 5.70 -12.24
C ALA A 39 14.78 7.06 -12.69
N LYS A 40 15.13 7.48 -13.91
CA LYS A 40 14.87 8.83 -14.42
C LYS A 40 13.82 8.78 -15.50
N GLY A 41 12.67 9.42 -15.29
CA GLY A 41 11.60 9.52 -16.28
C GLY A 41 10.78 8.25 -16.52
N GLU A 42 11.08 7.15 -15.83
CA GLU A 42 10.45 5.84 -16.06
C GLU A 42 9.14 5.63 -15.28
N HIS A 43 9.03 6.23 -14.09
CA HIS A 43 7.86 6.13 -13.24
C HIS A 43 7.89 7.18 -12.12
N TYR A 44 6.72 7.48 -11.54
CA TYR A 44 6.62 8.31 -10.34
C TYR A 44 7.00 7.50 -9.10
N SER A 45 7.61 8.14 -8.09
CA SER A 45 8.07 7.46 -6.87
C SER A 45 6.98 6.61 -6.20
N ASP A 46 5.71 7.04 -6.23
CA ASP A 46 4.60 6.27 -5.66
C ASP A 46 4.37 4.92 -6.35
N MET A 47 4.82 4.77 -7.60
CA MET A 47 4.68 3.56 -8.41
C MET A 47 5.97 2.72 -8.50
N CYS A 48 6.98 3.02 -7.67
CA CYS A 48 8.28 2.37 -7.73
C CYS A 48 8.20 0.86 -7.44
N PRO A 49 8.63 -0.02 -8.38
CA PRO A 49 8.62 -1.47 -8.17
C PRO A 49 9.74 -1.94 -7.23
N ASP A 50 10.86 -1.23 -7.15
CA ASP A 50 12.00 -1.60 -6.29
C ASP A 50 11.78 -1.29 -4.80
N ALA A 51 10.71 -0.56 -4.48
CA ALA A 51 10.28 -0.25 -3.12
C ALA A 51 8.76 -0.46 -2.99
N PRO A 52 8.30 -1.73 -2.97
CA PRO A 52 6.88 -2.05 -3.01
C PRO A 52 6.18 -1.68 -1.70
N SER A 53 6.79 -2.01 -0.56
CA SER A 53 6.20 -1.77 0.78
C SER A 53 6.51 -0.36 1.32
N VAL A 54 5.59 0.22 2.09
CA VAL A 54 5.78 1.48 2.84
C VAL A 54 6.92 1.35 3.84
N LYS A 55 7.08 0.20 4.49
CA LYS A 55 8.22 -0.09 5.38
C LYS A 55 9.56 0.12 4.66
N THR A 56 9.74 -0.50 3.49
CA THR A 56 10.95 -0.33 2.66
C THR A 56 11.13 1.13 2.23
N ARG A 57 10.05 1.81 1.84
CA ARG A 57 10.10 3.22 1.45
C ARG A 57 10.57 4.12 2.59
N LYS A 58 9.97 3.98 3.78
CA LYS A 58 10.34 4.71 5.00
C LYS A 58 11.81 4.48 5.37
N GLY A 59 12.33 3.27 5.16
CA GLY A 59 13.75 2.96 5.41
C GLY A 59 14.75 3.58 4.42
N ARG A 60 14.30 3.99 3.22
CA ARG A 60 15.19 4.57 2.18
C ARG A 60 15.25 6.09 2.17
N ILE A 61 14.31 6.77 2.83
CA ILE A 61 14.21 8.23 2.80
C ILE A 61 14.62 8.85 4.13
N LYS A 62 15.21 10.04 4.08
CA LYS A 62 15.51 10.82 5.29
C LYS A 62 14.35 11.74 5.68
N TYR A 63 13.58 12.24 4.71
CA TYR A 63 12.52 13.21 4.97
C TYR A 63 11.17 12.87 4.33
N ARG A 64 10.14 12.81 5.18
CA ARG A 64 8.80 12.29 4.82
C ARG A 64 7.98 13.14 3.84
N PHE A 65 8.33 14.41 3.64
CA PHE A 65 7.54 15.31 2.77
C PHE A 65 8.05 15.40 1.33
N CYS A 66 9.36 15.24 1.11
CA CYS A 66 9.95 15.41 -0.23
C CYS A 66 10.49 14.14 -0.86
N LEU A 67 10.57 13.03 -0.11
CA LEU A 67 11.26 11.79 -0.52
C LEU A 67 12.75 12.00 -0.83
N ASP A 68 13.33 13.08 -0.34
CA ASP A 68 14.75 13.36 -0.54
C ASP A 68 15.57 12.50 0.43
N THR A 69 16.61 11.87 -0.10
CA THR A 69 17.55 11.02 0.64
C THR A 69 18.76 11.81 1.14
N LEU A 70 18.96 13.04 0.67
CA LEU A 70 20.13 13.88 0.95
C LEU A 70 19.82 15.02 1.91
N HIS A 71 18.57 15.43 2.02
CA HIS A 71 18.15 16.54 2.88
C HIS A 71 17.68 16.04 4.26
N GLU A 72 18.35 16.52 5.32
CA GLU A 72 18.06 16.21 6.73
C GLU A 72 17.25 17.29 7.44
N SER A 73 16.96 18.41 6.76
CA SER A 73 16.41 19.58 7.44
C SER A 73 14.90 19.44 7.69
N ASN A 74 14.44 19.96 8.81
CA ASN A 74 13.04 20.28 9.08
C ASN A 74 12.51 21.47 8.24
N ARG A 75 13.33 22.05 7.34
CA ARG A 75 13.01 23.20 6.48
C ARG A 75 12.96 22.84 5.00
N CYS A 76 12.34 21.70 4.66
CA CYS A 76 12.08 21.40 3.26
C CYS A 76 11.22 22.51 2.64
N LYS A 77 11.73 23.14 1.57
CA LYS A 77 11.01 24.19 0.83
C LYS A 77 9.85 23.64 -0.03
N LYS A 78 9.71 22.30 -0.12
CA LYS A 78 8.66 21.68 -0.92
C LYS A 78 7.31 21.92 -0.26
N LYS A 79 6.37 22.49 -1.04
CA LYS A 79 5.00 22.69 -0.59
C LYS A 79 4.38 21.34 -0.17
N ARG A 80 3.73 21.32 0.98
CA ARG A 80 2.95 20.16 1.43
C ARG A 80 1.78 19.96 0.48
N LYS A 81 1.55 18.71 0.07
CA LYS A 81 0.42 18.30 -0.77
C LYS A 81 -0.36 17.24 0.01
N ALA A 82 -1.68 17.25 -0.13
CA ALA A 82 -2.51 16.21 0.43
C ALA A 82 -2.21 14.86 -0.22
N CYS A 83 -2.24 13.81 0.58
CA CYS A 83 -2.08 12.43 0.14
C CYS A 83 -3.27 12.03 -0.74
N ASN A 84 -2.99 11.38 -1.88
CA ASN A 84 -4.04 10.92 -2.80
C ASN A 84 -4.92 9.78 -2.24
N TYR A 85 -4.52 9.17 -1.12
CA TYR A 85 -5.21 8.01 -0.54
C TYR A 85 -6.00 8.36 0.72
N CYS A 86 -5.39 9.10 1.65
CA CYS A 86 -5.97 9.42 2.97
C CYS A 86 -6.19 10.92 3.20
N ASN A 87 -5.87 11.76 2.21
CA ASN A 87 -5.97 13.22 2.29
C ASN A 87 -5.08 13.93 3.35
N SER A 88 -4.25 13.19 4.10
CA SER A 88 -3.29 13.78 5.05
C SER A 88 -2.24 14.63 4.34
N ILE A 89 -1.86 15.77 4.95
CA ILE A 89 -0.80 16.67 4.46
C ILE A 89 0.54 16.44 5.18
N ASP A 90 0.60 15.45 6.08
CA ASP A 90 1.72 15.27 7.01
C ASP A 90 2.84 14.36 6.44
N TYR A 91 2.66 13.86 5.23
CA TYR A 91 3.64 13.04 4.53
C TYR A 91 3.42 13.06 3.01
N HIS A 92 4.41 12.56 2.27
CA HIS A 92 4.28 12.34 0.84
C HIS A 92 3.44 11.10 0.54
N THR A 93 2.55 11.16 -0.47
CA THR A 93 1.63 10.06 -0.89
C THR A 93 2.29 8.68 -0.97
N ALA A 94 3.53 8.63 -1.46
CA ALA A 94 4.31 7.39 -1.55
C ALA A 94 4.58 6.68 -0.21
N LEU A 95 4.42 7.36 0.92
CA LEU A 95 4.63 6.82 2.27
C LEU A 95 3.33 6.47 2.98
N CYS A 96 2.19 6.63 2.30
CA CYS A 96 0.89 6.29 2.86
C CYS A 96 0.76 4.77 3.00
N ASP A 97 0.46 4.33 4.22
CA ASP A 97 0.21 2.95 4.64
C ASP A 97 -1.26 2.55 4.63
N LEU A 98 -2.20 3.50 4.40
CA LEU A 98 -3.64 3.20 4.32
C LEU A 98 -3.95 2.05 3.35
N LEU A 99 -3.26 2.00 2.20
CA LEU A 99 -3.48 0.93 1.23
C LEU A 99 -3.02 -0.44 1.71
N GLU A 100 -1.93 -0.51 2.47
CA GLU A 100 -1.44 -1.77 3.04
C GLU A 100 -2.38 -2.22 4.16
N GLN A 101 -2.81 -1.28 5.02
CA GLN A 101 -3.79 -1.54 6.07
C GLN A 101 -5.13 -2.05 5.52
N LEU A 102 -5.65 -1.43 4.45
CA LEU A 102 -6.87 -1.90 3.80
C LEU A 102 -6.69 -3.29 3.17
N ALA A 103 -5.52 -3.57 2.60
CA ALA A 103 -5.24 -4.88 2.03
C ALA A 103 -5.19 -5.98 3.11
N ASP A 104 -4.55 -5.70 4.24
CA ASP A 104 -4.47 -6.61 5.38
C ASP A 104 -5.88 -6.88 5.95
N LEU A 105 -6.70 -5.85 6.11
CA LEU A 105 -8.07 -5.98 6.60
C LEU A 105 -8.97 -6.79 5.64
N TRP A 106 -8.86 -6.56 4.32
CA TRP A 106 -9.60 -7.35 3.33
C TRP A 106 -9.19 -8.82 3.34
N LEU A 107 -7.89 -9.07 3.47
CA LEU A 107 -7.35 -10.42 3.56
C LEU A 107 -7.85 -11.14 4.83
N GLU A 108 -7.85 -10.46 5.98
CA GLU A 108 -8.42 -11.00 7.23
C GLU A 108 -9.90 -11.35 7.08
N MET A 109 -10.70 -10.49 6.44
CA MET A 109 -12.12 -10.76 6.17
C MET A 109 -12.32 -11.97 5.27
N GLU A 110 -11.54 -12.09 4.19
CA GLU A 110 -11.58 -13.23 3.26
C GLU A 110 -11.19 -14.54 3.97
N TYR A 111 -10.17 -14.51 4.82
CA TYR A 111 -9.78 -15.67 5.64
C TYR A 111 -10.89 -16.11 6.61
N ASP A 112 -11.55 -15.16 7.28
CA ASP A 112 -12.63 -15.46 8.21
C ASP A 112 -13.85 -16.04 7.48
N GLU A 113 -14.19 -15.52 6.30
CA GLU A 113 -15.26 -16.07 5.45
C GLU A 113 -14.96 -17.51 5.02
N LEU A 114 -13.76 -17.77 4.50
CA LEU A 114 -13.32 -19.12 4.12
C LEU A 114 -13.29 -20.08 5.32
N ARG A 115 -12.85 -19.63 6.50
CA ARG A 115 -12.86 -20.45 7.71
C ARG A 115 -14.28 -20.86 8.08
N ASN A 116 -15.22 -19.93 8.08
CA ASN A 116 -16.62 -20.23 8.38
C ASN A 116 -17.21 -21.22 7.37
N GLU A 117 -16.90 -21.09 6.07
CA GLU A 117 -17.32 -22.05 5.05
C GLU A 117 -16.79 -23.47 5.31
N LEU A 118 -15.53 -23.59 5.72
CA LEU A 118 -14.93 -24.88 6.07
C LEU A 118 -15.59 -25.51 7.30
N GLU A 119 -15.87 -24.72 8.34
CA GLU A 119 -16.58 -25.19 9.54
C GLU A 119 -17.99 -25.70 9.18
N MET A 120 -18.71 -24.98 8.33
CA MET A 120 -20.04 -25.40 7.85
C MET A 120 -20.00 -26.70 7.04
N ILE A 121 -18.93 -26.94 6.28
CA ILE A 121 -18.73 -28.19 5.52
C ILE A 121 -18.44 -29.35 6.47
N ASP A 122 -17.57 -29.17 7.46
CA ASP A 122 -17.24 -30.18 8.47
C ASP A 122 -18.47 -30.54 9.32
N ASP A 123 -19.29 -29.54 9.68
CA ASP A 123 -20.56 -29.76 10.38
C ASP A 123 -21.59 -30.53 9.53
N HIS A 124 -21.61 -30.30 8.20
CA HIS A 124 -22.58 -30.93 7.31
C HIS A 124 -22.20 -32.36 6.88
N TYR A 125 -20.91 -32.63 6.66
CA TYR A 125 -20.44 -33.93 6.15
C TYR A 125 -19.66 -34.76 7.19
N GLY A 126 -19.40 -34.20 8.38
CA GLY A 126 -18.50 -34.78 9.39
C GLY A 126 -17.02 -34.57 9.04
N PRO A 127 -16.09 -34.71 10.00
CA PRO A 127 -14.68 -34.47 9.77
C PRO A 127 -14.13 -35.39 8.68
N SER A 128 -13.43 -34.80 7.70
CA SER A 128 -12.81 -35.52 6.58
C SER A 128 -11.89 -36.66 7.09
N THR A 129 -12.18 -37.90 6.68
CA THR A 129 -11.44 -39.11 7.08
C THR A 129 -10.05 -39.27 6.45
N SER A 130 -9.60 -38.28 5.66
CA SER A 130 -8.36 -38.37 4.87
C SER A 130 -7.06 -38.19 5.67
N SER A 131 -7.14 -37.86 6.96
CA SER A 131 -5.95 -37.74 7.84
C SER A 131 -5.50 -39.05 8.49
N ARG A 132 -6.23 -40.16 8.33
CA ARG A 132 -5.72 -41.49 8.70
C ARG A 132 -4.85 -42.06 7.58
N ARG A 133 -3.57 -41.73 7.61
CA ARG A 133 -2.53 -42.57 7.00
C ARG A 133 -1.56 -42.97 8.11
N GLU A 134 -1.67 -44.25 8.49
CA GLU A 134 -0.66 -45.01 9.24
C GLU A 134 0.63 -45.17 8.43
#